data_AF-A0A6V6YRM6-F1
#
_entry.id   AF-A0A6V6YRM6-F1
#
_cell.length_a   1.000
_cell.length_b   1.000
_cell.length_c   1.000
_cell.angle_alpha   90.00
_cell.angle_beta   90.00
_cell.angle_gamma   90.00
#
_symmetry.space_group_name_H-M   'P 1'
#
loop_
_entity.id
_entity.type
_entity.pdbx_description
1 polymer ?
#
loop_
_entity_poly.entity_id
_entity_poly.type
_entity_poly.pdbx_seq_one_letter_code
_entity_poly.pdbx_strand_id
1 'polypeptide(L)'
;MTKLLLSLLFLPILGQAQVSPNVSKRYPAHIVYKIDDVISKVNLSEDKQIKMAQKFMKTDSIVNAGLAVGAPAESLKAYYNSIDKTFLKNILSVEEMEQYNYEMDKDNRFLAALILAPHLKLQPEQINKIRQLNDSVSTTPQKSTKETIQFYNRKLSKILNKQQYVDVVKSTYKDQSIADARTDWQGILKLKINTPGKEQEEFKQLVDFHFAKNGFLDKKAELYEKKKQDFLSLKATMMEPPLLIRSKILSDQKHANNKYASLIQFEKELNLSQKQIDTLLVKYLTFEKIIIENKENDLKGNFTTPKPLPSEFENIAKIVTSEQMNKWLNLKNKNEAIKKANQSWAALESEGLTKNADQQKLMPELANYHLKLLIALEKNKNWKTSETRFLVRDVEQKKPEILVQLDALSRSKAKSENAKNALAW
;
A
#
# COMPACT_ATOMS: atom_id res chain seq x y z
N MET A 1 28.20 -9.19 6.04
CA MET A 1 26.92 -9.24 6.77
C MET A 1 25.82 -9.68 5.81
N THR A 2 25.78 -10.98 5.52
CA THR A 2 25.22 -11.56 4.29
C THR A 2 24.18 -12.64 4.61
N LYS A 3 23.60 -12.65 5.82
CA LYS A 3 22.67 -13.69 6.29
C LYS A 3 21.21 -13.26 6.47
N LEU A 4 20.84 -12.01 6.17
CA LEU A 4 19.44 -11.55 6.22
C LEU A 4 18.74 -11.48 4.85
N LEU A 5 19.46 -11.78 3.76
CA LEU A 5 18.91 -11.82 2.40
C LEU A 5 18.22 -13.17 2.07
N LEU A 6 18.26 -14.13 3.00
CA LEU A 6 17.80 -15.51 2.78
C LEU A 6 16.56 -15.94 3.58
N SER A 7 15.80 -15.03 4.19
CA SER A 7 14.63 -15.44 5.00
C SER A 7 13.27 -15.04 4.43
N LEU A 8 13.21 -14.16 3.42
CA LEU A 8 11.92 -13.63 2.90
C LEU A 8 11.63 -14.00 1.43
N LEU A 9 12.53 -14.72 0.77
CA LEU A 9 12.30 -15.35 -0.54
C LEU A 9 12.09 -16.87 -0.47
N PHE A 10 11.97 -17.46 0.73
CA PHE A 10 12.03 -18.92 0.97
C PHE A 10 10.68 -19.57 1.22
N LEU A 11 9.77 -19.42 0.26
CA LEU A 11 9.18 -20.66 -0.27
C LEU A 11 9.98 -20.94 -1.54
N PRO A 12 10.29 -22.20 -1.87
CA PRO A 12 10.87 -22.48 -3.17
C PRO A 12 10.06 -21.72 -4.19
N ILE A 13 10.69 -20.80 -4.92
CA ILE A 13 10.20 -20.48 -6.25
C ILE A 13 10.23 -21.86 -6.88
N LEU A 14 9.06 -22.50 -7.02
CA LEU A 14 8.92 -23.67 -7.84
C LEU A 14 9.37 -23.18 -9.22
N GLY A 15 10.67 -23.29 -9.52
CA GLY A 15 11.12 -23.34 -10.89
C GLY A 15 10.23 -24.39 -11.51
N GLN A 16 9.47 -24.01 -12.55
CA GLN A 16 8.38 -24.80 -13.10
C GLN A 16 8.77 -26.28 -13.06
N ALA A 17 8.21 -27.03 -12.11
CA ALA A 17 8.55 -28.43 -11.98
C ALA A 17 8.00 -29.11 -13.24
N GLN A 18 8.89 -29.64 -14.07
CA GLN A 18 8.51 -30.22 -15.35
C GLN A 18 8.27 -31.71 -15.18
N VAL A 19 7.30 -32.24 -15.92
CA VAL A 19 7.12 -33.69 -16.03
C VAL A 19 8.39 -34.28 -16.61
N SER A 20 8.88 -35.35 -15.97
CA SER A 20 10.12 -35.97 -16.40
C SER A 20 10.00 -36.52 -17.83
N PRO A 21 11.07 -36.48 -18.64
CA PRO A 21 11.06 -37.03 -20.00
C PRO A 21 10.69 -38.52 -20.05
N ASN A 22 11.04 -39.29 -19.01
CA ASN A 22 10.67 -40.71 -18.95
C ASN A 22 9.18 -40.91 -18.69
N VAL A 23 8.54 -40.00 -17.94
CA VAL A 23 7.10 -40.07 -17.71
C VAL A 23 6.33 -39.61 -18.96
N SER A 24 6.74 -38.49 -19.57
CA SER A 24 6.07 -37.93 -20.75
C SER A 24 6.15 -38.83 -21.99
N LYS A 25 7.21 -39.64 -22.13
CA LYS A 25 7.38 -40.57 -23.26
C LYS A 25 6.74 -41.94 -23.07
N ARG A 26 6.55 -42.40 -21.82
CA ARG A 26 6.15 -43.79 -21.52
C ARG A 26 4.71 -43.95 -21.09
N TYR A 27 4.04 -42.88 -20.69
CA TYR A 27 2.66 -42.93 -20.20
C TYR A 27 1.70 -42.11 -21.08
N PRO A 28 0.42 -42.51 -21.15
CA PRO A 28 -0.60 -41.76 -21.88
C PRO A 28 -0.73 -40.30 -21.45
N ALA A 29 -1.12 -39.43 -22.38
CA ALA A 29 -1.21 -37.99 -22.18
C ALA A 29 -2.13 -37.59 -21.01
N HIS A 30 -3.25 -38.29 -20.78
CA HIS A 30 -4.16 -37.98 -19.66
C HIS A 30 -3.55 -38.30 -18.28
N ILE A 31 -2.66 -39.29 -18.20
CA ILE A 31 -1.90 -39.61 -16.99
C ILE A 31 -0.80 -38.58 -16.77
N VAL A 32 -0.09 -38.21 -17.84
CA VAL A 32 0.90 -37.14 -17.83
C VAL A 32 0.29 -35.83 -17.31
N TYR A 33 -0.90 -35.46 -17.79
CA TYR A 33 -1.62 -34.27 -17.34
C TYR A 33 -2.00 -34.33 -15.85
N LYS A 34 -2.47 -35.49 -15.36
CA LYS A 34 -2.75 -35.68 -13.92
C LYS A 34 -1.51 -35.54 -13.05
N ILE A 35 -0.35 -35.97 -13.55
CA ILE A 35 0.94 -35.82 -12.84
C ILE A 35 1.37 -34.36 -12.87
N ASP A 36 1.24 -33.68 -14.02
CA ASP A 36 1.53 -32.26 -14.20
C ASP A 36 0.78 -31.39 -13.17
N ASP A 37 -0.51 -31.68 -12.94
CA ASP A 37 -1.31 -30.98 -11.95
C ASP A 37 -0.73 -31.10 -10.52
N VAL A 38 -0.19 -32.26 -10.14
CA VAL A 38 0.42 -32.45 -8.82
C VAL A 38 1.80 -31.79 -8.74
N ILE A 39 2.65 -31.95 -9.76
CA ILE A 39 4.00 -31.38 -9.73
C ILE A 39 3.99 -29.85 -9.79
N SER A 40 2.93 -29.25 -10.36
CA SER A 40 2.71 -27.81 -10.31
C SER A 40 2.56 -27.26 -8.88
N LYS A 41 2.25 -28.13 -7.91
CA LYS A 41 2.01 -27.81 -6.49
C LYS A 41 3.13 -28.30 -5.57
N VAL A 42 3.84 -29.37 -5.93
CA VAL A 42 4.93 -29.95 -5.14
C VAL A 42 6.02 -30.50 -6.06
N ASN A 43 7.29 -30.19 -5.79
CA ASN A 43 8.38 -30.71 -6.60
C ASN A 43 8.60 -32.20 -6.33
N LEU A 44 8.43 -33.07 -7.34
CA LEU A 44 8.54 -34.52 -7.21
C LEU A 44 9.70 -35.07 -8.03
N SER A 45 10.44 -36.02 -7.45
CA SER A 45 11.45 -36.80 -8.19
C SER A 45 10.80 -37.64 -9.28
N GLU A 46 11.58 -37.96 -10.32
CA GLU A 46 11.14 -38.83 -11.42
C GLU A 46 10.54 -40.15 -10.92
N ASP A 47 11.17 -40.79 -9.92
CA ASP A 47 10.66 -42.04 -9.34
C ASP A 47 9.25 -41.90 -8.74
N LYS A 48 8.96 -40.78 -8.07
CA LYS A 48 7.64 -40.51 -7.51
C LYS A 48 6.62 -40.22 -8.62
N GLN A 49 7.02 -39.52 -9.67
CA GLN A 49 6.18 -39.30 -10.85
C GLN A 49 5.86 -40.65 -11.54
N ILE A 50 6.82 -41.55 -11.68
CA ILE A 50 6.63 -42.90 -12.23
C ILE A 50 5.67 -43.74 -11.36
N LYS A 51 5.86 -43.75 -10.04
CA LYS A 51 4.96 -44.46 -9.11
C LYS A 51 3.51 -43.96 -9.23
N MET A 52 3.35 -42.65 -9.39
CA MET A 52 2.05 -42.04 -9.61
C MET A 52 1.42 -42.48 -10.94
N ALA A 53 2.21 -42.47 -12.02
CA ALA A 53 1.79 -42.93 -13.33
C ALA A 53 1.33 -44.40 -13.32
N GLN A 54 2.09 -45.27 -12.67
CA GLN A 54 1.74 -46.69 -12.50
C GLN A 54 0.43 -46.88 -11.73
N LYS A 55 0.18 -46.06 -10.70
CA LYS A 55 -1.05 -46.14 -9.91
C LYS A 55 -2.26 -45.67 -10.72
N PHE A 56 -2.11 -44.63 -11.54
CA PHE A 56 -3.16 -44.22 -12.48
C PHE A 56 -3.43 -45.28 -13.55
N MET A 57 -2.39 -45.86 -14.16
CA MET A 57 -2.52 -46.97 -15.11
C MET A 57 -3.25 -48.18 -14.51
N LYS A 58 -2.93 -48.53 -13.26
CA LYS A 58 -3.61 -49.63 -12.55
C LYS A 58 -5.09 -49.31 -12.31
N THR A 59 -5.40 -48.05 -12.00
CA THR A 59 -6.79 -47.59 -11.83
C THR A 59 -7.56 -47.70 -13.13
N ASP A 60 -6.99 -47.22 -14.24
CA ASP A 60 -7.58 -47.35 -15.58
C ASP A 60 -7.81 -48.82 -15.96
N SER A 61 -6.85 -49.70 -15.65
CA SER A 61 -6.98 -51.13 -15.90
C SER A 61 -8.14 -51.77 -15.13
N ILE A 62 -8.31 -51.45 -13.83
CA ILE A 62 -9.42 -51.95 -13.01
C ILE A 62 -10.76 -51.46 -13.55
N VAL A 63 -10.86 -50.17 -13.91
CA VAL A 63 -12.10 -49.61 -14.42
C VAL A 63 -12.46 -50.19 -15.79
N ASN A 64 -11.48 -50.35 -16.68
CA ASN A 64 -11.70 -51.00 -17.98
C ASN A 64 -12.16 -52.45 -17.83
N ALA A 65 -11.59 -53.21 -16.87
CA ALA A 65 -12.05 -54.56 -16.57
C ALA A 65 -13.50 -54.57 -16.04
N GLY A 66 -13.85 -53.62 -15.17
CA GLY A 66 -15.21 -53.44 -14.67
C GLY A 66 -16.23 -53.11 -15.77
N LEU A 67 -15.86 -52.20 -16.68
CA LEU A 67 -16.67 -51.87 -17.85
C LEU A 67 -16.87 -53.08 -18.77
N ALA A 68 -15.82 -53.87 -18.98
CA ALA A 68 -15.87 -55.06 -19.83
C ALA A 68 -16.81 -56.15 -19.29
N VAL A 69 -17.02 -56.23 -17.97
CA VAL A 69 -17.96 -57.16 -17.33
C VAL A 69 -19.34 -56.55 -17.07
N GLY A 70 -19.63 -55.36 -17.63
CA GLY A 70 -20.93 -54.72 -17.56
C GLY A 70 -21.24 -54.00 -16.25
N ALA A 71 -20.22 -53.67 -15.43
CA ALA A 71 -20.44 -52.91 -14.21
C ALA A 71 -20.98 -51.50 -14.53
N PRO A 72 -22.00 -51.01 -13.80
CA PRO A 72 -22.55 -49.67 -14.03
C PRO A 72 -21.48 -48.59 -13.85
N ALA A 73 -21.43 -47.62 -14.76
CA ALA A 73 -20.43 -46.53 -14.73
C ALA A 73 -20.41 -45.77 -13.39
N GLU A 74 -21.57 -45.57 -12.76
CA GLU A 74 -21.67 -44.89 -11.46
C GLU A 74 -20.95 -45.65 -10.33
N SER A 75 -20.91 -46.98 -10.41
CA SER A 75 -20.17 -47.82 -9.44
C SER A 75 -18.65 -47.77 -9.65
N LEU A 76 -18.21 -47.52 -10.88
CA LEU A 76 -16.79 -47.46 -11.24
C LEU A 76 -16.18 -46.08 -10.99
N LYS A 77 -17.01 -45.05 -10.93
CA LYS A 77 -16.62 -43.66 -10.64
C LYS A 77 -15.85 -43.54 -9.33
N ALA A 78 -16.14 -44.39 -8.34
CA ALA A 78 -15.44 -44.43 -7.05
C ALA A 78 -13.94 -44.77 -7.18
N TYR A 79 -13.54 -45.53 -8.21
CA TYR A 79 -12.12 -45.83 -8.47
C TYR A 79 -11.38 -44.62 -9.06
N TYR A 80 -12.11 -43.72 -9.73
CA TYR A 80 -11.61 -42.45 -10.22
C TYR A 80 -11.76 -41.30 -9.24
N ASN A 81 -12.01 -41.59 -7.95
CA ASN A 81 -11.95 -40.55 -6.92
C ASN A 81 -10.73 -39.68 -7.18
N SER A 82 -11.00 -38.37 -7.34
CA SER A 82 -10.03 -37.31 -7.64
C SER A 82 -8.74 -37.56 -6.87
N ILE A 83 -7.57 -37.14 -7.37
CA ILE A 83 -6.28 -37.20 -6.66
C ILE A 83 -6.50 -36.79 -5.19
N ASP A 84 -6.73 -37.78 -4.33
CA ASP A 84 -7.23 -37.55 -2.98
C ASP A 84 -6.08 -37.73 -2.01
N LYS A 85 -6.32 -37.31 -0.77
CA LYS A 85 -5.30 -37.40 0.28
C LYS A 85 -4.80 -38.84 0.44
N THR A 86 -5.66 -39.85 0.23
CA THR A 86 -5.31 -41.27 0.35
C THR A 86 -4.43 -41.74 -0.81
N PHE A 87 -4.71 -41.26 -2.03
CA PHE A 87 -3.93 -41.55 -3.22
C PHE A 87 -2.49 -41.05 -3.06
N LEU A 88 -2.34 -39.79 -2.62
CA LEU A 88 -1.05 -39.11 -2.48
C LEU A 88 -0.26 -39.54 -1.23
N LYS A 89 -0.92 -39.85 -0.11
CA LYS A 89 -0.25 -40.22 1.16
C LYS A 89 0.69 -41.42 1.05
N ASN A 90 0.44 -42.32 0.10
CA ASN A 90 1.29 -43.50 -0.13
C ASN A 90 2.47 -43.24 -1.09
N ILE A 91 2.56 -42.04 -1.67
CA ILE A 91 3.58 -41.66 -2.66
C ILE A 91 4.44 -40.51 -2.13
N LEU A 92 3.80 -39.53 -1.51
CA LEU A 92 4.41 -38.31 -0.99
C LEU A 92 4.91 -38.51 0.45
N SER A 93 6.00 -37.84 0.81
CA SER A 93 6.39 -37.70 2.21
C SER A 93 5.39 -36.82 2.96
N VAL A 94 5.49 -36.79 4.29
CA VAL A 94 4.62 -35.92 5.12
C VAL A 94 4.78 -34.45 4.72
N GLU A 95 6.02 -34.00 4.50
CA GLU A 95 6.35 -32.63 4.12
C GLU A 95 5.86 -32.29 2.71
N GLU A 96 5.96 -33.23 1.77
CA GLU A 96 5.42 -33.06 0.42
C GLU A 96 3.88 -33.01 0.42
N MET A 97 3.24 -33.81 1.28
CA MET A 97 1.79 -33.73 1.51
C MET A 97 1.39 -32.38 2.11
N GLU A 98 2.15 -31.86 3.07
CA GLU A 98 1.92 -30.55 3.68
C GLU A 98 2.03 -29.44 2.65
N GLN A 99 3.07 -29.47 1.80
CA GLN A 99 3.26 -28.53 0.69
C GLN A 99 2.11 -28.60 -0.32
N TYR A 100 1.73 -29.80 -0.76
CA TYR A 100 0.61 -29.99 -1.68
C TYR A 100 -0.69 -29.42 -1.11
N ASN A 101 -1.02 -29.75 0.15
CA ASN A 101 -2.24 -29.25 0.79
C ASN A 101 -2.23 -27.73 0.97
N TYR A 102 -1.06 -27.11 1.18
CA TYR A 102 -0.95 -25.65 1.28
C TYR A 102 -1.18 -24.96 -0.05
N GLU A 103 -0.67 -25.48 -1.16
CA GLU A 103 -0.96 -24.90 -2.47
C GLU A 103 -2.44 -25.04 -2.85
N MET A 104 -3.13 -26.06 -2.32
CA MET A 104 -4.58 -26.22 -2.44
C MET A 104 -5.38 -25.25 -1.55
N ASP A 105 -4.83 -24.87 -0.40
CA ASP A 105 -5.45 -23.93 0.56
C ASP A 105 -4.37 -23.03 1.20
N LYS A 106 -4.04 -21.94 0.50
CA LYS A 106 -3.01 -20.99 0.94
C LYS A 106 -3.40 -20.20 2.19
N ASP A 107 -4.66 -20.25 2.60
CA ASP A 107 -5.17 -19.62 3.82
C ASP A 107 -5.05 -20.52 5.06
N ASN A 108 -4.73 -21.80 4.87
CA ASN A 108 -4.43 -22.70 5.98
C ASN A 108 -3.10 -22.34 6.65
N ARG A 109 -3.21 -21.64 7.79
CA ARG A 109 -2.04 -21.14 8.52
C ARG A 109 -1.28 -22.22 9.27
N PHE A 110 -1.91 -23.37 9.55
CA PHE A 110 -1.18 -24.50 10.13
C PHE A 110 -0.21 -25.07 9.10
N LEU A 111 -0.66 -25.27 7.86
CA LEU A 111 0.21 -25.71 6.78
C LEU A 111 1.29 -24.69 6.46
N ALA A 112 0.97 -23.39 6.45
CA ALA A 112 1.97 -22.33 6.33
C ALA A 112 3.06 -22.42 7.43
N ALA A 113 2.67 -22.66 8.68
CA ALA A 113 3.60 -22.84 9.79
C ALA A 113 4.50 -24.08 9.64
N LEU A 114 3.93 -25.19 9.13
CA LEU A 114 4.66 -26.43 8.91
C LEU A 114 5.68 -26.30 7.78
N ILE A 115 5.30 -25.68 6.65
CA ILE A 115 6.21 -25.43 5.54
C ILE A 115 7.36 -24.51 5.96
N LEU A 116 7.08 -23.53 6.82
CA LEU A 116 8.09 -22.63 7.36
C LEU A 116 8.84 -23.22 8.56
N ALA A 117 8.55 -24.45 8.99
CA ALA A 117 9.10 -25.01 10.22
C ALA A 117 10.65 -24.92 10.33
N PRO A 118 11.44 -25.22 9.27
CA PRO A 118 12.89 -25.07 9.32
C PRO A 118 13.34 -23.62 9.54
N HIS A 119 12.65 -22.67 8.93
CA HIS A 119 12.98 -21.24 8.98
C HIS A 119 12.60 -20.62 10.32
N LEU A 120 11.44 -21.01 10.85
CA LEU A 120 10.93 -20.59 12.15
C LEU A 120 11.64 -21.30 13.31
N LYS A 121 12.48 -22.30 13.00
CA LYS A 121 13.14 -23.18 13.97
C LYS A 121 12.15 -23.78 14.96
N LEU A 122 11.05 -24.33 14.43
CA LEU A 122 10.02 -24.94 15.26
C LEU A 122 10.57 -26.19 15.94
N GLN A 123 10.25 -26.34 17.23
CA GLN A 123 10.57 -27.54 17.98
C GLN A 123 9.69 -28.72 17.54
N PRO A 124 10.16 -29.97 17.65
CA PRO A 124 9.38 -31.15 17.27
C PRO A 124 7.99 -31.20 17.92
N GLU A 125 7.87 -30.78 19.19
CA GLU A 125 6.60 -30.72 19.91
C GLU A 125 5.63 -29.71 19.30
N GLN A 126 6.15 -28.56 18.83
CA GLN A 126 5.35 -27.55 18.14
C GLN A 126 4.85 -28.11 16.80
N ILE A 127 5.73 -28.74 16.02
CA ILE A 127 5.39 -29.36 14.72
C ILE A 127 4.29 -30.42 14.90
N ASN A 128 4.46 -31.34 15.83
CA ASN A 128 3.50 -32.41 16.10
C ASN A 128 2.14 -31.86 16.53
N LYS A 129 2.13 -30.84 17.39
CA LYS A 129 0.88 -30.20 17.84
C LYS A 129 0.16 -29.47 16.72
N ILE A 130 0.90 -28.82 15.81
CA ILE A 130 0.31 -28.16 14.63
C ILE A 130 -0.29 -29.20 13.68
N ARG A 131 0.40 -30.33 13.42
CA ARG A 131 -0.11 -31.44 12.61
C ARG A 131 -1.41 -32.02 13.16
N GLN A 132 -1.43 -32.36 14.45
CA GLN A 132 -2.63 -32.87 15.13
C GLN A 132 -3.83 -31.92 15.00
N LEU A 133 -3.59 -30.62 15.17
CA LEU A 133 -4.65 -29.63 15.02
C LEU A 133 -5.11 -29.51 13.57
N ASN A 134 -4.21 -29.50 12.59
CA ASN A 134 -4.54 -29.47 11.18
C ASN A 134 -5.41 -30.65 10.76
N ASP A 135 -5.09 -31.86 11.23
CA ASP A 135 -5.87 -33.07 10.92
C ASP A 135 -7.30 -32.97 11.46
N SER A 136 -7.47 -32.44 12.68
CA SER A 136 -8.79 -32.23 13.32
C SER A 136 -9.66 -31.14 12.68
N VAL A 137 -9.09 -30.25 11.86
CA VAL A 137 -9.87 -29.20 11.18
C VAL A 137 -10.86 -29.81 10.20
N SER A 138 -10.46 -30.91 9.54
CA SER A 138 -11.29 -31.63 8.56
C SER A 138 -12.51 -32.34 9.15
N THR A 139 -12.56 -32.52 10.48
CA THR A 139 -13.64 -33.22 11.20
C THR A 139 -14.61 -32.28 11.91
N THR A 140 -14.46 -30.97 11.74
CA THR A 140 -15.26 -29.94 12.43
C THR A 140 -16.34 -29.39 11.48
N PRO A 141 -17.54 -28.99 11.96
CA PRO A 141 -18.57 -28.38 11.11
C PRO A 141 -18.02 -27.22 10.28
N GLN A 142 -18.52 -27.08 9.04
CA GLN A 142 -18.04 -26.10 8.06
C GLN A 142 -18.23 -24.67 8.59
N LYS A 143 -17.13 -24.08 9.07
CA LYS A 143 -17.07 -22.69 9.53
C LYS A 143 -16.93 -21.76 8.34
N SER A 144 -17.31 -20.49 8.53
CA SER A 144 -16.95 -19.45 7.56
C SER A 144 -15.43 -19.32 7.45
N THR A 145 -14.94 -18.80 6.32
CA THR A 145 -13.50 -18.53 6.11
C THR A 145 -12.91 -17.69 7.24
N LYS A 146 -13.64 -16.66 7.68
CA LYS A 146 -13.27 -15.79 8.80
C LYS A 146 -13.06 -16.58 10.09
N GLU A 147 -14.05 -17.37 10.51
CA GLU A 147 -13.99 -18.15 11.75
C GLU A 147 -12.87 -19.20 11.70
N THR A 148 -12.62 -19.77 10.53
CA THR A 148 -11.54 -20.72 10.28
C THR A 148 -10.18 -20.06 10.47
N ILE A 149 -9.98 -18.88 9.88
CA ILE A 149 -8.76 -18.09 10.03
C ILE A 149 -8.53 -17.65 11.49
N GLN A 150 -9.58 -17.16 12.16
CA GLN A 150 -9.51 -16.78 13.57
C GLN A 150 -9.19 -17.99 14.46
N PHE A 151 -9.73 -19.17 14.13
CA PHE A 151 -9.39 -20.41 14.81
C PHE A 151 -7.91 -20.76 14.66
N TYR A 152 -7.35 -20.70 13.44
CA TYR A 152 -5.93 -20.92 13.20
C TYR A 152 -5.08 -19.95 14.03
N ASN A 153 -5.40 -18.65 13.98
CA ASN A 153 -4.67 -17.62 14.72
C ASN A 153 -4.63 -17.89 16.22
N ARG A 154 -5.79 -18.15 16.83
CA ARG A 154 -5.92 -18.42 18.26
C ARG A 154 -5.15 -19.68 18.70
N LYS A 155 -5.07 -20.69 17.84
CA LYS A 155 -4.34 -21.93 18.15
C LYS A 155 -2.83 -21.74 17.97
N LEU A 156 -2.41 -21.16 16.86
CA LEU A 156 -1.00 -20.88 16.57
C LEU A 156 -0.38 -19.93 17.59
N SER A 157 -1.09 -18.89 18.04
CA SER A 157 -0.58 -17.94 19.03
C SER A 157 -0.31 -18.57 20.41
N LYS A 158 -0.84 -19.78 20.68
CA LYS A 158 -0.58 -20.56 21.90
C LYS A 158 0.56 -21.57 21.74
N ILE A 159 0.96 -21.87 20.51
CA ILE A 159 1.99 -22.86 20.19
C ILE A 159 3.31 -22.17 19.83
N LEU A 160 3.22 -21.08 19.07
CA LEU A 160 4.33 -20.32 18.55
C LEU A 160 4.66 -19.16 19.48
N ASN A 161 5.94 -18.78 19.54
CA ASN A 161 6.31 -17.50 20.14
C ASN A 161 5.85 -16.33 19.26
N LYS A 162 5.92 -15.10 19.79
CA LYS A 162 5.45 -13.90 19.11
C LYS A 162 6.08 -13.70 17.72
N GLN A 163 7.39 -13.90 17.60
CA GLN A 163 8.09 -13.70 16.33
C GLN A 163 7.71 -14.77 15.31
N GLN A 164 7.72 -16.05 15.73
CA GLN A 164 7.29 -17.18 14.90
C GLN A 164 5.86 -16.97 14.37
N TYR A 165 4.93 -16.58 15.24
CA TYR A 165 3.55 -16.31 14.86
C TYR A 165 3.44 -15.19 13.82
N VAL A 166 4.15 -14.07 14.05
CA VAL A 166 4.16 -12.93 13.11
C VAL A 166 4.68 -13.36 11.74
N ASP A 167 5.73 -14.17 11.70
CA ASP A 167 6.32 -14.63 10.43
C ASP A 167 5.39 -15.59 9.67
N VAL A 168 4.64 -16.44 10.37
CA VAL A 168 3.57 -17.25 9.75
C VAL A 168 2.49 -16.36 9.15
N VAL A 169 1.98 -15.37 9.91
CA VAL A 169 0.93 -14.48 9.40
C VAL A 169 1.43 -13.67 8.20
N LYS A 170 2.68 -13.19 8.20
CA LYS A 170 3.23 -12.50 7.02
C LYS A 170 3.28 -13.40 5.79
N SER A 171 3.64 -14.66 5.96
CA SER A 171 3.79 -15.60 4.84
C SER A 171 2.50 -15.89 4.08
N THR A 172 1.34 -15.88 4.76
CA THR A 172 0.03 -16.11 4.13
C THR A 172 -0.36 -14.98 3.18
N TYR A 173 0.32 -13.83 3.27
CA TYR A 173 0.16 -12.69 2.36
C TYR A 173 1.33 -12.56 1.38
N LYS A 174 2.18 -13.58 1.19
CA LYS A 174 3.34 -13.51 0.28
C LYS A 174 2.97 -13.05 -1.12
N ASP A 175 2.07 -13.79 -1.78
CA ASP A 175 1.73 -13.55 -3.18
C ASP A 175 1.10 -12.16 -3.35
N GLN A 176 0.21 -11.78 -2.43
CA GLN A 176 -0.40 -10.45 -2.40
C GLN A 176 0.65 -9.35 -2.18
N SER A 177 1.59 -9.55 -1.25
CA SER A 177 2.61 -8.54 -0.92
C SER A 177 3.59 -8.33 -2.08
N ILE A 178 3.93 -9.40 -2.82
CA ILE A 178 4.73 -9.31 -4.04
C ILE A 178 3.96 -8.61 -5.16
N ALA A 179 2.67 -8.90 -5.33
CA ALA A 179 1.83 -8.24 -6.33
C ALA A 179 1.66 -6.74 -6.05
N ASP A 180 1.41 -6.37 -4.78
CA ASP A 180 1.34 -4.98 -4.33
C ASP A 180 2.68 -4.26 -4.60
N ALA A 181 3.80 -4.88 -4.23
CA ALA A 181 5.14 -4.33 -4.47
C ALA A 181 5.45 -4.13 -5.96
N ARG A 182 5.04 -5.07 -6.83
CA ARG A 182 5.19 -4.94 -8.29
C ARG A 182 4.40 -3.75 -8.84
N THR A 183 3.19 -3.55 -8.34
CA THR A 183 2.34 -2.42 -8.74
C THR A 183 2.99 -1.09 -8.37
N ASP A 184 3.47 -0.96 -7.14
CA ASP A 184 4.19 0.23 -6.68
C ASP A 184 5.49 0.45 -7.45
N TRP A 185 6.24 -0.62 -7.72
CA TRP A 185 7.48 -0.56 -8.50
C TRP A 185 7.25 -0.05 -9.92
N GLN A 186 6.16 -0.47 -10.59
CA GLN A 186 5.81 0.07 -11.89
C GLN A 186 5.51 1.58 -11.84
N GLY A 187 4.89 2.07 -10.76
CA GLY A 187 4.70 3.51 -10.52
C GLY A 187 6.03 4.25 -10.40
N ILE A 188 6.96 3.71 -9.61
CA ILE A 188 8.31 4.25 -9.42
C ILE A 188 9.08 4.33 -10.74
N LEU A 189 9.04 3.26 -11.56
CA LEU A 189 9.70 3.22 -12.86
C LEU A 189 9.13 4.25 -13.84
N LYS A 190 7.81 4.46 -13.85
CA LYS A 190 7.17 5.50 -14.69
C LYS A 190 7.66 6.90 -14.33
N LEU A 191 7.87 7.17 -13.04
CA LEU A 191 8.38 8.44 -12.55
C LEU A 191 9.90 8.62 -12.75
N LYS A 192 10.63 7.52 -13.01
CA LYS A 192 12.09 7.47 -13.17
C LYS A 192 12.83 8.02 -11.95
N ILE A 193 12.39 7.62 -10.76
CA ILE A 193 12.96 8.06 -9.47
C ILE A 193 13.77 6.97 -8.75
N ASN A 194 13.89 5.78 -9.36
CA ASN A 194 14.73 4.70 -8.87
C ASN A 194 16.22 5.03 -9.01
N THR A 195 17.06 4.45 -8.16
CA THR A 195 18.51 4.64 -8.23
C THR A 195 19.13 3.60 -9.15
N PRO A 196 19.87 4.01 -10.21
CA PRO A 196 20.56 3.07 -11.08
C PRO A 196 21.50 2.14 -10.31
N GLY A 197 21.37 0.83 -10.52
CA GLY A 197 22.17 -0.19 -9.87
C GLY A 197 21.68 -0.61 -8.47
N LYS A 198 20.59 -0.04 -7.96
CA LYS A 198 19.96 -0.44 -6.68
C LYS A 198 18.55 -1.01 -6.85
N GLU A 199 18.13 -1.31 -8.06
CA GLU A 199 16.75 -1.69 -8.39
C GLU A 199 16.30 -2.93 -7.60
N GLN A 200 17.17 -3.91 -7.44
CA GLN A 200 16.87 -5.12 -6.67
C GLN A 200 16.70 -4.82 -5.17
N GLU A 201 17.53 -3.95 -4.61
CA GLU A 201 17.45 -3.56 -3.20
C GLU A 201 16.19 -2.73 -2.94
N GLU A 202 15.90 -1.75 -3.80
CA GLU A 202 14.72 -0.90 -3.72
C GLU A 202 13.43 -1.72 -3.88
N PHE A 203 13.37 -2.63 -4.85
CA PHE A 203 12.25 -3.55 -4.99
C PHE A 203 12.07 -4.45 -3.76
N LYS A 204 13.18 -4.94 -3.19
CA LYS A 204 13.13 -5.74 -1.95
C LYS A 204 12.55 -4.95 -0.79
N GLN A 205 12.92 -3.67 -0.62
CA GLN A 205 12.36 -2.82 0.43
C GLN A 205 10.84 -2.66 0.30
N LEU A 206 10.31 -2.56 -0.92
CA LEU A 206 8.86 -2.53 -1.17
C LEU A 206 8.19 -3.84 -0.76
N VAL A 207 8.78 -4.97 -1.15
CA VAL A 207 8.30 -6.30 -0.78
C VAL A 207 8.27 -6.44 0.74
N ASP A 208 9.38 -6.15 1.43
CA ASP A 208 9.49 -6.22 2.89
C ASP A 208 8.43 -5.34 3.59
N PHE A 209 8.20 -4.13 3.07
CA PHE A 209 7.15 -3.23 3.54
C PHE A 209 5.75 -3.85 3.42
N HIS A 210 5.38 -4.34 2.22
CA HIS A 210 4.06 -4.92 2.02
C HIS A 210 3.83 -6.18 2.83
N PHE A 211 4.87 -7.00 3.02
CA PHE A 211 4.84 -8.13 3.95
C PHE A 211 4.53 -7.68 5.38
N ALA A 212 5.26 -6.67 5.87
CA ALA A 212 5.04 -6.12 7.20
C ALA A 212 3.63 -5.51 7.35
N LYS A 213 3.19 -4.73 6.37
CA LYS A 213 1.86 -4.10 6.32
C LYS A 213 0.74 -5.13 6.31
N ASN A 214 0.77 -6.08 5.38
CA ASN A 214 -0.30 -7.06 5.21
C ASN A 214 -0.36 -8.04 6.39
N GLY A 215 0.79 -8.46 6.93
CA GLY A 215 0.84 -9.28 8.14
C GLY A 215 0.38 -8.53 9.40
N PHE A 216 0.68 -7.23 9.51
CA PHE A 216 0.21 -6.39 10.63
C PHE A 216 -1.30 -6.16 10.61
N LEU A 217 -1.85 -5.90 9.43
CA LEU A 217 -3.28 -5.63 9.26
C LEU A 217 -4.14 -6.90 9.30
N ASP A 218 -3.57 -8.02 8.88
CA ASP A 218 -4.19 -9.34 8.79
C ASP A 218 -5.68 -9.29 8.38
N LYS A 219 -5.95 -8.63 7.25
CA LYS A 219 -7.32 -8.27 6.84
C LYS A 219 -8.25 -9.48 6.75
N LYS A 220 -7.74 -10.65 6.32
CA LYS A 220 -8.52 -11.89 6.20
C LYS A 220 -9.04 -12.41 7.55
N ALA A 221 -8.41 -12.04 8.67
CA ALA A 221 -8.87 -12.43 10.00
C ALA A 221 -10.01 -11.54 10.52
N GLU A 222 -10.24 -10.37 9.91
CA GLU A 222 -11.31 -9.42 10.26
C GLU A 222 -11.45 -9.19 11.77
N LEU A 223 -10.31 -9.01 12.47
CA LEU A 223 -10.27 -8.87 13.93
C LEU A 223 -10.82 -7.54 14.43
N TYR A 224 -10.88 -6.54 13.56
CA TYR A 224 -11.17 -5.16 13.93
C TYR A 224 -12.31 -4.59 13.09
N GLU A 225 -13.13 -3.76 13.71
CA GLU A 225 -14.12 -2.95 13.02
C GLU A 225 -13.45 -1.97 12.04
N LYS A 226 -14.20 -1.55 11.01
CA LYS A 226 -13.72 -0.69 9.93
C LYS A 226 -12.93 0.53 10.41
N LYS A 227 -13.45 1.29 11.38
CA LYS A 227 -12.78 2.50 11.91
C LYS A 227 -11.39 2.20 12.48
N LYS A 228 -11.25 1.08 13.20
CA LYS A 228 -9.96 0.65 13.76
C LYS A 228 -9.05 0.10 12.66
N GLN A 229 -9.60 -0.64 11.70
CA GLN A 229 -8.85 -1.12 10.54
C GLN A 229 -8.28 0.02 9.69
N ASP A 230 -9.06 1.08 9.46
CA ASP A 230 -8.64 2.27 8.73
C ASP A 230 -7.52 3.00 9.47
N PHE A 231 -7.63 3.13 10.81
CA PHE A 231 -6.57 3.70 11.63
C PHE A 231 -5.28 2.86 11.61
N LEU A 232 -5.38 1.54 11.74
CA LEU A 232 -4.21 0.65 11.64
C LEU A 232 -3.57 0.70 10.24
N SER A 233 -4.39 0.82 9.20
CA SER A 233 -3.90 1.00 7.82
C SER A 233 -3.13 2.30 7.68
N LEU A 234 -3.65 3.40 8.25
CA LEU A 234 -2.94 4.68 8.31
C LEU A 234 -1.62 4.54 9.10
N LYS A 235 -1.64 3.89 10.26
CA LYS A 235 -0.43 3.65 11.07
C LYS A 235 0.62 2.83 10.31
N ALA A 236 0.19 1.88 9.49
CA ALA A 236 1.10 1.07 8.69
C ALA A 236 1.83 1.87 7.59
N THR A 237 1.27 3.00 7.13
CA THR A 237 1.96 3.91 6.19
C THR A 237 3.24 4.49 6.76
N MET A 238 3.41 4.51 8.10
CA MET A 238 4.65 4.96 8.75
C MET A 238 5.83 4.01 8.54
N MET A 239 5.59 2.80 8.05
CA MET A 239 6.62 1.84 7.69
C MET A 239 6.99 1.92 6.20
N GLU A 240 6.39 2.82 5.43
CA GLU A 240 6.67 2.94 4.00
C GLU A 240 8.14 3.33 3.76
N PRO A 241 8.82 2.70 2.79
CA PRO A 241 10.16 3.09 2.44
C PRO A 241 10.14 4.49 1.78
N PRO A 242 11.19 5.31 1.97
CA PRO A 242 11.24 6.67 1.43
C PRO A 242 10.95 6.78 -0.07
N LEU A 243 11.40 5.79 -0.86
CA LEU A 243 11.15 5.74 -2.30
C LEU A 243 9.66 5.61 -2.64
N LEU A 244 8.91 4.80 -1.87
CA LEU A 244 7.46 4.65 -2.07
C LEU A 244 6.73 5.93 -1.70
N ILE A 245 7.12 6.56 -0.59
CA ILE A 245 6.54 7.84 -0.13
C ILE A 245 6.76 8.91 -1.20
N ARG A 246 7.99 9.04 -1.71
CA ARG A 246 8.32 9.95 -2.81
C ARG A 246 7.46 9.67 -4.05
N SER A 247 7.32 8.41 -4.44
CA SER A 247 6.46 8.01 -5.57
C SER A 247 5.01 8.44 -5.38
N LYS A 248 4.46 8.27 -4.17
CA LYS A 248 3.08 8.68 -3.86
C LYS A 248 2.92 10.19 -3.94
N ILE A 249 3.78 10.95 -3.25
CA ILE A 249 3.77 12.43 -3.30
C ILE A 249 3.83 12.97 -4.74
N LEU A 250 4.59 12.33 -5.63
CA LEU A 250 4.70 12.72 -7.04
C LEU A 250 3.50 12.30 -7.90
N SER A 251 2.72 11.31 -7.48
CA SER A 251 1.62 10.73 -8.26
C SER A 251 0.23 11.13 -7.79
N ASP A 252 0.03 11.51 -6.53
CA ASP A 252 -1.27 11.89 -6.01
C ASP A 252 -1.30 13.23 -5.24
N GLN A 253 -2.43 13.94 -5.37
CA GLN A 253 -2.66 15.23 -4.67
C GLN A 253 -3.03 15.04 -3.19
N LYS A 254 -3.04 13.81 -2.68
CA LYS A 254 -3.50 13.49 -1.32
C LYS A 254 -2.59 14.07 -0.23
N HIS A 255 -1.35 14.40 -0.59
CA HIS A 255 -0.35 14.96 0.34
C HIS A 255 -0.31 16.50 0.34
N ALA A 256 -1.24 17.18 -0.34
CA ALA A 256 -1.21 18.64 -0.55
C ALA A 256 -1.16 19.48 0.74
N ASN A 257 -1.67 18.96 1.86
CA ASN A 257 -1.69 19.69 3.13
C ASN A 257 -0.36 19.67 3.89
N ASN A 258 0.60 18.82 3.50
CA ASN A 258 1.91 18.75 4.11
C ASN A 258 2.93 19.56 3.28
N LYS A 259 3.59 20.54 3.90
CA LYS A 259 4.47 21.47 3.16
C LYS A 259 5.73 20.77 2.66
N TYR A 260 6.25 19.77 3.37
CA TYR A 260 7.39 18.97 2.91
C TYR A 260 7.04 18.20 1.63
N ALA A 261 5.84 17.60 1.59
CA ALA A 261 5.36 16.89 0.41
C ALA A 261 5.18 17.84 -0.78
N SER A 262 4.65 19.05 -0.55
CA SER A 262 4.49 20.04 -1.62
C SER A 262 5.83 20.51 -2.24
N LEU A 263 6.94 20.49 -1.49
CA LEU A 263 8.27 20.75 -2.05
C LEU A 263 8.74 19.59 -2.93
N ILE A 264 8.57 18.36 -2.45
CA ILE A 264 8.93 17.15 -3.20
C ILE A 264 8.11 17.06 -4.50
N GLN A 265 6.84 17.49 -4.48
CA GLN A 265 6.00 17.55 -5.68
C GLN A 265 6.62 18.41 -6.81
N PHE A 266 7.37 19.45 -6.44
CA PHE A 266 8.07 20.34 -7.38
C PHE A 266 9.58 20.09 -7.40
N GLU A 267 10.03 18.86 -7.08
CA GLU A 267 11.46 18.56 -6.91
C GLU A 267 12.30 18.90 -8.15
N LYS A 268 11.75 18.72 -9.35
CA LYS A 268 12.44 18.99 -10.63
C LYS A 268 12.50 20.48 -10.90
N GLU A 269 11.40 21.20 -10.73
CA GLU A 269 11.30 22.64 -10.94
C GLU A 269 12.19 23.39 -9.94
N LEU A 270 12.34 22.88 -8.72
CA LEU A 270 13.16 23.48 -7.67
C LEU A 270 14.63 23.05 -7.74
N ASN A 271 14.99 22.14 -8.65
CA ASN A 271 16.32 21.55 -8.73
C ASN A 271 16.80 21.04 -7.37
N LEU A 272 15.94 20.31 -6.65
CA LEU A 272 16.30 19.77 -5.34
C LEU A 272 17.38 18.70 -5.50
N SER A 273 18.44 18.81 -4.71
CA SER A 273 19.44 17.74 -4.62
C SER A 273 18.86 16.50 -3.94
N GLN A 274 19.42 15.32 -4.20
CA GLN A 274 18.98 14.07 -3.55
C GLN A 274 19.05 14.18 -2.02
N LYS A 275 20.10 14.81 -1.47
CA LYS A 275 20.23 15.06 -0.02
C LYS A 275 19.07 15.90 0.53
N GLN A 276 18.62 16.91 -0.21
CA GLN A 276 17.48 17.73 0.19
C GLN A 276 16.18 16.90 0.16
N ILE A 277 15.97 16.11 -0.89
CA ILE A 277 14.80 15.22 -1.02
C ILE A 277 14.75 14.22 0.14
N ASP A 278 15.86 13.54 0.43
CA ASP A 278 15.96 12.59 1.54
C ASP A 278 15.65 13.25 2.89
N THR A 279 16.19 14.46 3.11
CA THR A 279 15.93 15.22 4.35
C THR A 279 14.47 15.64 4.46
N LEU A 280 13.84 16.07 3.36
CA LEU A 280 12.42 16.42 3.32
C LEU A 280 11.53 15.20 3.59
N LEU A 281 11.85 14.03 3.03
CA LEU A 281 11.12 12.78 3.29
C LEU A 281 11.20 12.35 4.75
N VAL A 282 12.37 12.48 5.38
CA VAL A 282 12.55 12.20 6.82
C VAL A 282 11.70 13.15 7.67
N LYS A 283 11.71 14.46 7.35
CA LYS A 283 10.89 15.45 8.06
C LYS A 283 9.39 15.25 7.84
N TYR A 284 8.98 14.88 6.63
CA TYR A 284 7.62 14.46 6.29
C TYR A 284 7.17 13.31 7.20
N LEU A 285 7.91 12.21 7.23
CA LEU A 285 7.61 11.05 8.07
C LEU A 285 7.54 11.38 9.56
N THR A 286 8.47 12.21 10.05
CA THR A 286 8.48 12.64 11.46
C THR A 286 7.23 13.43 11.81
N PHE A 287 6.77 14.30 10.90
CA PHE A 287 5.57 15.10 11.07
C PHE A 287 4.30 14.24 11.09
N GLU A 288 4.14 13.35 10.09
CA GLU A 288 2.99 12.43 10.01
C GLU A 288 2.93 11.48 11.21
N LYS A 289 4.09 11.03 11.72
CA LYS A 289 4.16 10.20 12.91
C LYS A 289 3.56 10.90 14.13
N ILE A 290 3.86 12.19 14.34
CA ILE A 290 3.31 12.96 15.45
C ILE A 290 1.78 13.09 15.31
N ILE A 291 1.27 13.32 14.10
CA ILE A 291 -0.18 13.37 13.82
C ILE A 291 -0.85 12.04 14.18
N ILE A 292 -0.26 10.92 13.75
CA ILE A 292 -0.81 9.59 14.02
C ILE A 292 -0.74 9.26 15.52
N GLU A 293 0.35 9.59 16.21
CA GLU A 293 0.48 9.38 17.65
C GLU A 293 -0.55 10.18 18.44
N ASN A 294 -0.81 11.43 18.07
CA ASN A 294 -1.85 12.25 18.69
C ASN A 294 -3.24 11.63 18.47
N LYS A 295 -3.55 11.23 17.23
CA LYS A 295 -4.80 10.55 16.90
C LYS A 295 -4.95 9.21 17.64
N GLU A 296 -3.86 8.48 17.86
CA GLU A 296 -3.87 7.24 18.64
C GLU A 296 -4.25 7.49 20.10
N ASN A 297 -3.71 8.56 20.70
CA ASN A 297 -4.01 8.94 22.08
C ASN A 297 -5.47 9.35 22.24
N ASP A 298 -5.98 10.16 21.29
CA ASP A 298 -7.38 10.57 21.26
C ASP A 298 -8.32 9.36 21.18
N LEU A 299 -8.02 8.39 20.32
CA LEU A 299 -8.80 7.17 20.17
C LEU A 299 -8.77 6.26 21.40
N LYS A 300 -7.71 6.30 22.20
CA LYS A 300 -7.59 5.55 23.47
C LYS A 300 -8.34 6.23 24.62
N GLY A 301 -8.90 7.42 24.42
CA GLY A 301 -9.49 8.22 25.49
C GLY A 301 -8.45 8.77 26.47
N ASN A 302 -7.17 8.79 26.08
CA ASN A 302 -6.12 9.39 26.89
C ASN A 302 -6.24 10.91 26.75
N PHE A 303 -6.69 11.61 27.79
CA PHE A 303 -6.74 13.09 27.87
C PHE A 303 -5.35 13.72 28.00
N THR A 304 -4.35 13.16 27.34
CA THR A 304 -2.98 13.70 27.32
C THR A 304 -2.91 14.86 26.35
N THR A 305 -2.22 15.93 26.74
CA THR A 305 -1.92 17.06 25.84
C THR A 305 -1.30 16.55 24.53
N PRO A 306 -1.87 16.91 23.36
CA PRO A 306 -1.32 16.52 22.08
C PRO A 306 0.13 16.96 21.95
N LYS A 307 0.99 16.09 21.41
CA LYS A 307 2.37 16.45 21.09
C LYS A 307 2.36 17.61 20.09
N PRO A 308 3.09 18.71 20.35
CA PRO A 308 3.10 19.85 19.46
C PRO A 308 3.72 19.47 18.11
N LEU A 309 3.11 19.96 17.03
CA LEU A 309 3.67 19.79 15.69
C LEU A 309 4.83 20.78 15.49
N PRO A 310 5.97 20.34 14.94
CA PRO A 310 7.09 21.23 14.65
C PRO A 310 6.72 22.21 13.54
N SER A 311 7.30 23.42 13.58
CA SER A 311 7.13 24.42 12.52
C SER A 311 7.69 23.88 11.19
N GLU A 312 6.81 23.54 10.25
CA GLU A 312 7.22 23.05 8.93
C GLU A 312 8.05 24.10 8.19
N PHE A 313 7.65 25.37 8.27
CA PHE A 313 8.24 26.46 7.50
C PHE A 313 9.68 26.77 7.94
N GLU A 314 9.92 26.84 9.26
CA GLU A 314 11.27 27.04 9.80
C GLU A 314 12.20 25.86 9.48
N ASN A 315 11.68 24.64 9.51
CA ASN A 315 12.47 23.46 9.16
C ASN A 315 12.80 23.43 7.66
N ILE A 316 11.84 23.75 6.81
CA ILE A 316 12.04 23.86 5.36
C ILE A 316 13.12 24.90 5.04
N ALA A 317 13.06 26.07 5.67
CA ALA A 317 14.03 27.15 5.46
C ALA A 317 15.49 26.77 5.78
N LYS A 318 15.69 25.71 6.57
CA LYS A 318 17.03 25.14 6.87
C LYS A 318 17.50 24.09 5.86
N ILE A 319 16.60 23.61 4.99
CA ILE A 319 16.86 22.53 4.03
C ILE A 319 17.04 23.08 2.61
N VAL A 320 16.21 24.05 2.23
CA VAL A 320 16.23 24.66 0.90
C VAL A 320 16.85 26.06 0.92
N THR A 321 17.38 26.52 -0.21
CA THR A 321 17.89 27.88 -0.33
C THR A 321 16.74 28.90 -0.35
N SER A 322 17.04 30.17 -0.06
CA SER A 322 16.06 31.26 -0.17
C SER A 322 15.46 31.38 -1.58
N GLU A 323 16.26 31.11 -2.61
CA GLU A 323 15.80 31.09 -4.01
C GLU A 323 14.80 29.95 -4.25
N GLN A 324 15.14 28.72 -3.83
CA GLN A 324 14.26 27.56 -3.91
C GLN A 324 12.96 27.79 -3.12
N MET A 325 13.06 28.37 -1.93
CA MET A 325 11.91 28.72 -1.10
C MET A 325 10.97 29.70 -1.81
N ASN A 326 11.50 30.76 -2.41
CA ASN A 326 10.69 31.73 -3.17
C ASN A 326 10.08 31.07 -4.41
N LYS A 327 10.83 30.24 -5.14
CA LYS A 327 10.34 29.51 -6.31
C LYS A 327 9.20 28.55 -5.94
N TRP A 328 9.34 27.83 -4.84
CA TRP A 328 8.30 26.95 -4.31
C TRP A 328 7.02 27.70 -3.95
N LEU A 329 7.13 28.82 -3.23
CA LEU A 329 5.99 29.67 -2.88
C LEU A 329 5.26 30.19 -4.12
N ASN A 330 5.98 30.52 -5.19
CA ASN A 330 5.38 30.89 -6.47
C ASN A 330 4.62 29.71 -7.12
N LEU A 331 5.26 28.55 -7.23
CA LEU A 331 4.67 27.35 -7.86
C LEU A 331 3.41 26.89 -7.12
N LYS A 332 3.50 26.77 -5.80
CA LYS A 332 2.40 26.34 -4.93
C LYS A 332 1.17 27.25 -5.02
N ASN A 333 1.38 28.56 -5.01
CA ASN A 333 0.28 29.55 -4.96
C ASN A 333 -0.23 29.96 -6.35
N LYS A 334 0.42 29.55 -7.44
CA LYS A 334 0.06 29.97 -8.82
C LYS A 334 -1.40 29.68 -9.18
N ASN A 335 -1.87 28.46 -8.95
CA ASN A 335 -3.23 28.07 -9.33
C ASN A 335 -4.30 28.78 -8.49
N GLU A 336 -4.04 28.96 -7.18
CA GLU A 336 -4.94 29.72 -6.30
C GLU A 336 -4.96 31.22 -6.68
N ALA A 337 -3.82 31.78 -7.08
CA ALA A 337 -3.74 33.15 -7.57
C ALA A 337 -4.57 33.35 -8.85
N ILE A 338 -4.50 32.41 -9.80
CA ILE A 338 -5.32 32.42 -11.03
C ILE A 338 -6.80 32.30 -10.67
N LYS A 339 -7.16 31.39 -9.75
CA LYS A 339 -8.54 31.25 -9.28
C LYS A 339 -9.07 32.54 -8.66
N LYS A 340 -8.29 33.19 -7.80
CA LYS A 340 -8.63 34.50 -7.21
C LYS A 340 -8.74 35.60 -8.25
N ALA A 341 -7.86 35.62 -9.26
CA ALA A 341 -7.96 36.55 -10.38
C ALA A 341 -9.26 36.37 -11.17
N ASN A 342 -9.65 35.13 -11.46
CA ASN A 342 -10.93 34.82 -12.11
C ASN A 342 -12.13 35.26 -11.26
N GLN A 343 -12.09 35.04 -9.94
CA GLN A 343 -13.11 35.51 -9.01
C GLN A 343 -13.21 37.04 -9.00
N SER A 344 -12.07 37.73 -8.98
CA SER A 344 -12.02 39.19 -9.08
C SER A 344 -12.57 39.67 -10.43
N TRP A 345 -12.20 39.03 -11.54
CA TRP A 345 -12.72 39.38 -12.86
C TRP A 345 -14.24 39.25 -12.94
N ALA A 346 -14.80 38.12 -12.49
CA ALA A 346 -16.26 37.93 -12.45
C ALA A 346 -16.96 39.00 -11.60
N ALA A 347 -16.36 39.39 -10.46
CA ALA A 347 -16.89 40.49 -9.64
C ALA A 347 -16.85 41.84 -10.39
N LEU A 348 -15.74 42.14 -11.09
CA LEU A 348 -15.61 43.33 -11.91
C LEU A 348 -16.64 43.38 -13.06
N GLU A 349 -16.89 42.24 -13.71
CA GLU A 349 -17.92 42.12 -14.76
C GLU A 349 -19.32 42.39 -14.21
N SER A 350 -19.64 41.82 -13.04
CA SER A 350 -20.95 42.00 -12.40
C SER A 350 -21.23 43.45 -12.02
N GLU A 351 -20.17 44.23 -11.74
CA GLU A 351 -20.24 45.66 -11.43
C GLU A 351 -20.08 46.54 -12.67
N GLY A 352 -19.93 45.96 -13.87
CA GLY A 352 -19.78 46.71 -15.12
C GLY A 352 -18.44 47.45 -15.26
N LEU A 353 -17.43 47.14 -14.44
CA LEU A 353 -16.11 47.77 -14.45
C LEU A 353 -15.20 47.27 -15.59
N THR A 354 -15.63 46.27 -16.35
CA THR A 354 -14.84 45.65 -17.44
C THR A 354 -15.20 46.12 -18.84
N LYS A 355 -16.19 47.01 -19.01
CA LYS A 355 -16.75 47.39 -20.33
C LYS A 355 -15.73 47.87 -21.38
N ASN A 356 -14.60 48.44 -20.93
CA ASN A 356 -13.50 48.91 -21.79
C ASN A 356 -12.16 48.26 -21.42
N ALA A 357 -12.18 47.16 -20.66
CA ALA A 357 -10.96 46.51 -20.17
C ALA A 357 -10.51 45.39 -21.12
N ASP A 358 -9.23 45.38 -21.47
CA ASP A 358 -8.62 44.26 -22.18
C ASP A 358 -8.37 43.11 -21.20
N GLN A 359 -9.20 42.07 -21.28
CA GLN A 359 -9.08 40.89 -20.44
C GLN A 359 -7.73 40.18 -20.59
N GLN A 360 -7.16 40.13 -21.80
CA GLN A 360 -5.89 39.46 -22.05
C GLN A 360 -4.73 40.16 -21.35
N LYS A 361 -4.80 41.48 -21.22
CA LYS A 361 -3.81 42.29 -20.50
C LYS A 361 -4.03 42.29 -18.99
N LEU A 362 -5.28 42.38 -18.54
CA LEU A 362 -5.60 42.57 -17.13
C LEU A 362 -5.53 41.26 -16.32
N MET A 363 -5.93 40.12 -16.91
CA MET A 363 -5.93 38.84 -16.20
C MET A 363 -4.54 38.44 -15.65
N PRO A 364 -3.44 38.53 -16.42
CA PRO A 364 -2.09 38.32 -15.89
C PRO A 364 -1.71 39.28 -14.76
N GLU A 365 -2.13 40.55 -14.84
CA GLU A 365 -1.87 41.55 -13.80
C GLU A 365 -2.58 41.19 -12.49
N LEU A 366 -3.88 40.85 -12.57
CA LEU A 366 -4.67 40.40 -11.43
C LEU A 366 -4.08 39.13 -10.80
N ALA A 367 -3.70 38.15 -11.63
CA ALA A 367 -3.08 36.92 -11.15
C ALA A 367 -1.73 37.18 -10.47
N ASN A 368 -0.90 38.06 -11.02
CA ASN A 368 0.38 38.43 -10.41
C ASN A 368 0.21 39.17 -9.08
N TYR A 369 -0.77 40.08 -8.98
CA TYR A 369 -1.10 40.75 -7.74
C TYR A 369 -1.53 39.74 -6.65
N HIS A 370 -2.51 38.88 -6.97
CA HIS A 370 -2.97 37.85 -6.03
C HIS A 370 -1.87 36.88 -5.63
N LEU A 371 -0.98 36.52 -6.56
CA LEU A 371 0.18 35.68 -6.26
C LEU A 371 1.11 36.33 -5.23
N LYS A 372 1.50 37.60 -5.46
CA LYS A 372 2.34 38.34 -4.52
C LYS A 372 1.67 38.48 -3.14
N LEU A 373 0.36 38.73 -3.12
CA LEU A 373 -0.39 38.88 -1.88
C LEU A 373 -0.45 37.56 -1.10
N LEU A 374 -0.75 36.45 -1.77
CA LEU A 374 -0.76 35.11 -1.17
C LEU A 374 0.60 34.76 -0.55
N ILE A 375 1.69 35.02 -1.29
CA ILE A 375 3.05 34.78 -0.80
C ILE A 375 3.36 35.65 0.42
N ALA A 376 3.02 36.94 0.39
CA ALA A 376 3.26 37.86 1.50
C ALA A 376 2.48 37.44 2.76
N LEU A 377 1.20 37.09 2.60
CA LEU A 377 0.35 36.61 3.69
C LEU A 377 0.87 35.30 4.28
N GLU A 378 1.33 34.37 3.44
CA GLU A 378 1.90 33.10 3.90
C GLU A 378 3.20 33.32 4.68
N LYS A 379 4.10 34.19 4.20
CA LYS A 379 5.32 34.56 4.92
C LYS A 379 5.02 35.20 6.27
N ASN A 380 4.08 36.15 6.31
CA ASN A 380 3.67 36.83 7.55
C ASN A 380 3.03 35.86 8.55
N LYS A 381 2.17 34.93 8.08
CA LYS A 381 1.55 33.92 8.93
C LYS A 381 2.57 33.03 9.63
N ASN A 382 3.64 32.64 8.93
CA ASN A 382 4.61 31.68 9.44
C ASN A 382 5.75 32.32 10.25
N TRP A 383 6.29 33.47 9.83
CA TRP A 383 7.42 34.10 10.53
C TRP A 383 7.00 35.22 11.50
N LYS A 384 5.89 35.92 11.23
CA LYS A 384 5.33 37.00 12.08
C LYS A 384 6.33 38.12 12.43
N THR A 385 7.32 38.37 11.57
CA THR A 385 8.29 39.46 11.79
C THR A 385 7.77 40.79 11.25
N SER A 386 8.39 41.89 11.68
CA SER A 386 8.06 43.22 11.15
C SER A 386 8.30 43.30 9.64
N GLU A 387 9.37 42.71 9.10
CA GLU A 387 9.63 42.70 7.65
C GLU A 387 8.49 42.02 6.88
N THR A 388 7.98 40.90 7.39
CA THR A 388 6.88 40.18 6.71
C THR A 388 5.54 40.91 6.79
N ARG A 389 5.30 41.70 7.84
CA ARG A 389 4.14 42.61 7.92
C ARG A 389 4.24 43.76 6.93
N PHE A 390 5.43 44.37 6.80
CA PHE A 390 5.66 45.41 5.80
C PHE A 390 5.51 44.87 4.38
N LEU A 391 5.99 43.66 4.09
CA LEU A 391 5.80 43.02 2.78
C LEU A 391 4.32 42.90 2.39
N VAL A 392 3.43 42.53 3.32
CA VAL A 392 1.98 42.47 3.04
C VAL A 392 1.46 43.85 2.67
N ARG A 393 1.79 44.87 3.47
CA ARG A 393 1.38 46.26 3.23
C ARG A 393 1.89 46.78 1.89
N ASP A 394 3.14 46.53 1.54
CA ASP A 394 3.75 46.98 0.29
C ASP A 394 3.06 46.36 -0.93
N VAL A 395 2.62 45.11 -0.82
CA VAL A 395 1.83 44.46 -1.87
C VAL A 395 0.42 45.06 -1.93
N GLU A 396 -0.24 45.28 -0.79
CA GLU A 396 -1.57 45.91 -0.74
C GLU A 396 -1.59 47.32 -1.32
N GLN A 397 -0.51 48.10 -1.14
CA GLN A 397 -0.35 49.42 -1.75
C GLN A 397 -0.20 49.38 -3.27
N LYS A 398 0.24 48.24 -3.83
CA LYS A 398 0.37 48.01 -5.28
C LYS A 398 -0.84 47.26 -5.85
N LYS A 399 -2.00 47.33 -5.18
CA LYS A 399 -3.25 46.76 -5.68
C LYS A 399 -3.64 47.43 -7.00
N PRO A 400 -3.99 46.66 -8.05
CA PRO A 400 -4.48 47.22 -9.31
C PRO A 400 -5.68 48.16 -9.09
N GLU A 401 -5.66 49.32 -9.74
CA GLU A 401 -6.66 50.38 -9.56
C GLU A 401 -8.10 49.88 -9.77
N ILE A 402 -8.31 49.00 -10.74
CA ILE A 402 -9.61 48.40 -11.02
C ILE A 402 -10.17 47.60 -9.82
N LEU A 403 -9.29 46.96 -9.03
CA LEU A 403 -9.69 46.30 -7.78
C LEU A 403 -9.93 47.30 -6.65
N VAL A 404 -9.24 48.44 -6.64
CA VAL A 404 -9.51 49.53 -5.69
C VAL A 404 -10.91 50.12 -5.94
N GLN A 405 -11.29 50.31 -7.21
CA GLN A 405 -12.63 50.74 -7.60
C GLN A 405 -13.70 49.73 -7.18
N LEU A 406 -13.44 48.43 -7.38
CA LEU A 406 -14.33 47.37 -6.92
C LEU A 406 -14.53 47.38 -5.40
N ASP A 407 -13.45 47.54 -4.63
CA ASP A 407 -13.50 47.63 -3.18
C ASP A 407 -14.30 48.87 -2.72
N ALA A 408 -14.14 50.00 -3.40
CA ALA A 408 -14.87 51.24 -3.11
C ALA A 408 -16.37 51.09 -3.36
N LEU A 409 -16.76 50.51 -4.52
CA LEU A 409 -18.15 50.21 -4.84
C LEU A 409 -18.77 49.25 -3.82
N SER A 410 -18.08 48.16 -3.49
CA SER A 410 -18.54 47.17 -2.51
C SER A 410 -18.78 47.81 -1.14
N ARG A 411 -17.87 48.69 -0.68
CA ARG A 411 -18.03 49.43 0.57
C ARG A 411 -19.20 50.41 0.55
N SER A 412 -19.41 51.09 -0.58
CA SER A 412 -20.52 52.03 -0.74
C SER A 412 -21.88 51.32 -0.69
N LYS A 413 -22.00 50.17 -1.37
CA LYS A 413 -23.20 49.30 -1.33
C LYS A 413 -23.47 48.81 0.08
N ALA A 414 -22.47 48.25 0.76
CA ALA A 414 -22.61 47.78 2.14
C ALA A 414 -23.05 48.90 3.11
N LYS A 415 -22.51 50.12 2.97
CA LYS A 415 -22.97 51.27 3.75
C LYS A 415 -24.42 51.63 3.44
N SER A 416 -24.82 51.63 2.17
CA SER A 416 -26.18 51.94 1.75
C SER A 416 -27.20 50.90 2.22
N GLU A 417 -26.81 49.62 2.25
CA GLU A 417 -27.65 48.50 2.66
C GLU A 417 -27.81 48.47 4.19
N ASN A 418 -26.72 48.73 4.93
CA ASN A 418 -26.79 48.92 6.37
C ASN A 418 -27.64 50.15 6.75
N ALA A 419 -27.55 51.25 5.98
CA ALA A 419 -28.40 52.42 6.20
C ALA A 419 -29.87 52.13 5.91
N LYS A 420 -30.18 51.38 4.84
CA LYS A 420 -31.55 50.94 4.53
C LYS A 420 -32.11 50.02 5.61
N ASN A 421 -31.31 49.06 6.09
CA ASN A 421 -31.73 48.13 7.15
C ASN A 421 -31.91 48.84 8.51
N ALA A 422 -31.11 49.88 8.79
CA ALA A 422 -31.27 50.70 9.99
C ALA A 422 -32.49 51.64 9.94
N LEU A 423 -32.98 51.98 8.74
CA LEU A 423 -34.18 52.79 8.51
C LEU A 423 -35.45 51.96 8.27
N ALA A 424 -35.34 50.62 8.24
CA ALA A 424 -36.45 49.68 8.05
C ALA A 424 -37.02 49.13 9.38
N TRP A 425 -36.57 49.68 10.52
CA TRP A 425 -37.19 49.56 11.83
C TRP A 425 -38.01 50.81 12.12
#